data_AF-A0A6G2Q0S0-F1
#
_entry.id   AF-A0A6G2Q0S0-F1
#
_cell.length_a   1.000
_cell.length_b   1.000
_cell.length_c   1.000
_cell.angle_alpha   90.00
_cell.angle_beta   90.00
_cell.angle_gamma   90.00
#
_symmetry.space_group_name_H-M   'P 1'
#
loop_
_entity.id
_entity.type
_entity.pdbx_description
1 polymer ?
#
loop_
_entity_poly.entity_id
_entity_poly.type
_entity_poly.pdbx_seq_one_letter_code
_entity_poly.pdbx_strand_id
1 'polypeptide(L)'
;MDRAELGAFLRSRRERIGPADVGLPLGPRRRTPGLRREEVAALAFISSEYYARLEQARAPRPSREVLAGLTRALRLTDAERDHLYQLAGAPPSPAPGPPREVRQSILDLVHRLPGAAAFVTSATLEVLAWNELAAALMEDFSALPRRDRNLARRAFLGPRAEG
;
A
#
# COMPACT_ATOMS: atom_id res chain seq x y z
N MET A 1 8.52 7.28 21.33
CA MET A 1 8.63 5.89 20.89
C MET A 1 8.52 5.02 22.12
N ASP A 2 7.41 4.29 22.25
CA ASP A 2 7.26 3.30 23.31
C ASP A 2 7.87 1.97 22.82
N ARG A 3 9.05 1.62 23.36
CA ARG A 3 9.79 0.43 22.89
C ARG A 3 9.11 -0.87 23.33
N ALA A 4 8.51 -0.89 24.51
CA ALA A 4 7.90 -2.07 25.07
C ALA A 4 6.60 -2.38 24.32
N GLU A 5 5.78 -1.35 24.08
CA GLU A 5 4.54 -1.47 23.32
C GLU A 5 4.82 -1.81 21.86
N LEU A 6 5.84 -1.20 21.23
CA LEU A 6 6.29 -1.58 19.88
C LEU A 6 6.69 -3.06 19.80
N GLY A 7 7.47 -3.55 20.76
CA GLY A 7 7.90 -4.95 20.79
C GLY A 7 6.72 -5.92 20.99
N ALA A 8 5.78 -5.57 21.88
CA ALA A 8 4.56 -6.35 22.11
C ALA A 8 3.64 -6.37 20.88
N PHE A 9 3.47 -5.22 20.22
CA PHE A 9 2.68 -5.09 19.00
C PHE A 9 3.26 -5.97 17.88
N LEU A 10 4.57 -5.88 17.61
CA LEU A 10 5.23 -6.70 16.58
C LEU A 10 5.08 -8.20 16.85
N ARG A 11 5.25 -8.62 18.11
CA ARG A 11 5.06 -10.01 18.53
C ARG A 11 3.63 -10.49 18.28
N SER A 12 2.64 -9.70 18.70
CA SER A 12 1.23 -9.99 18.49
C SER A 12 0.88 -10.13 17.01
N ARG A 13 1.36 -9.22 16.15
CA ARG A 13 1.09 -9.27 14.71
C ARG A 13 1.78 -10.46 14.04
N ARG A 14 3.01 -10.81 14.46
CA ARG A 14 3.74 -11.98 13.96
C ARG A 14 3.03 -13.28 14.29
N GLU A 15 2.51 -13.41 15.51
CA GLU A 15 1.84 -14.63 15.97
C GLU A 15 0.44 -14.82 15.36
N ARG A 16 -0.17 -13.73 14.88
CA ARG A 16 -1.48 -13.72 14.21
C ARG A 16 -1.43 -14.28 12.77
N ILE A 17 -0.37 -14.02 12.03
CA ILE A 17 -0.29 -14.32 10.59
C ILE A 17 0.44 -15.65 10.34
N GLY A 18 -0.13 -16.49 9.48
CA GLY A 18 0.45 -17.78 9.12
C GLY A 18 1.42 -17.70 7.94
N PRO A 19 2.28 -18.72 7.76
CA PRO A 19 3.20 -18.79 6.61
C PRO A 19 2.46 -18.83 5.27
N ALA A 20 1.32 -19.52 5.18
CA ALA A 20 0.53 -19.60 3.96
C ALA A 20 0.01 -18.23 3.51
N ASP A 21 -0.34 -17.34 4.46
CA ASP A 21 -0.82 -15.99 4.17
C ASP A 21 0.23 -15.15 3.45
N VAL A 22 1.51 -15.45 3.62
CA VAL A 22 2.64 -14.74 3.01
C VAL A 22 3.34 -15.55 1.91
N GLY A 23 2.72 -16.64 1.45
CA GLY A 23 3.26 -17.48 0.36
C GLY A 23 4.43 -18.39 0.77
N LEU A 24 4.63 -18.60 2.08
CA LEU A 24 5.64 -19.53 2.59
C LEU A 24 5.05 -20.93 2.81
N PRO A 25 5.82 -22.00 2.57
CA PRO A 25 5.35 -23.35 2.81
C PRO A 25 5.11 -23.63 4.30
N LEU A 26 4.07 -24.42 4.57
CA LEU A 26 3.82 -25.04 5.87
C LEU A 26 4.91 -26.10 6.13
N GLY A 27 6.06 -25.68 6.65
CA GLY A 27 7.14 -26.60 7.04
C GLY A 27 6.71 -27.57 8.17
N PRO A 28 7.41 -28.71 8.34
CA PRO A 28 7.02 -29.75 9.29
C PRO A 28 7.12 -29.28 10.75
N ARG A 29 6.16 -29.70 11.60
CA ARG A 29 6.06 -29.48 13.06
C ARG A 29 6.52 -28.10 13.55
N ARG A 30 5.68 -27.07 13.41
CA ARG A 30 5.90 -25.75 14.00
C ARG A 30 5.49 -25.72 15.48
N ARG A 31 6.35 -25.16 16.34
CA ARG A 31 6.02 -24.83 17.75
C ARG A 31 5.37 -23.45 17.91
N THR A 32 5.54 -22.57 16.92
CA THR A 32 5.00 -21.21 16.93
C THR A 32 3.77 -21.17 16.01
N PRO A 33 2.61 -20.65 16.47
CA PRO A 33 1.38 -20.66 15.69
C PRO A 33 1.43 -19.76 14.43
N GLY A 34 2.16 -18.65 14.49
CA GLY A 34 2.34 -17.73 13.35
C GLY A 34 3.72 -17.80 12.69
N LEU A 35 4.15 -16.67 12.12
CA LEU A 35 5.48 -16.53 11.53
C LEU A 35 6.59 -16.63 12.58
N ARG A 36 7.74 -17.14 12.16
CA ARG A 36 8.98 -17.11 12.93
C ARG A 36 9.67 -15.76 12.74
N ARG A 37 10.59 -15.41 13.64
CA ARG A 37 11.30 -14.12 13.59
C ARG A 37 12.12 -13.98 12.32
N GLU A 38 12.80 -15.05 11.93
CA GLU A 38 13.59 -15.13 10.70
C GLU A 38 12.75 -14.96 9.44
N GLU A 39 11.50 -15.43 9.45
CA GLU A 39 10.58 -15.29 8.31
C GLU A 39 10.13 -13.84 8.16
N VAL A 40 9.74 -13.18 9.25
CA VAL A 40 9.39 -11.75 9.22
C VAL A 40 10.59 -10.92 8.79
N ALA A 41 11.78 -11.22 9.31
CA ALA A 41 12.99 -10.50 8.96
C ALA A 41 13.33 -10.62 7.47
N ALA A 42 13.23 -11.83 6.90
CA ALA A 42 13.42 -12.07 5.48
C ALA A 42 12.40 -11.28 4.63
N LEU A 43 11.11 -11.35 4.98
CA LEU A 43 10.04 -10.63 4.28
C LEU A 43 10.17 -9.10 4.38
N ALA A 44 10.72 -8.60 5.49
CA ALA A 44 10.94 -7.18 5.72
C ALA A 44 12.32 -6.68 5.24
N PHE A 45 13.15 -7.56 4.66
CA PHE A 45 14.51 -7.26 4.20
C PHE A 45 15.42 -6.69 5.30
N ILE A 46 15.34 -7.26 6.50
CA ILE A 46 16.17 -6.90 7.66
C ILE A 46 16.82 -8.15 8.27
N SER A 47 17.80 -7.97 9.16
CA SER A 47 18.41 -9.12 9.84
C SER A 47 17.49 -9.70 10.92
N SER A 48 17.50 -11.02 11.08
CA SER A 48 16.74 -11.74 12.12
C SER A 48 17.07 -11.24 13.53
N GLU A 49 18.35 -10.93 13.77
CA GLU A 49 18.83 -10.37 15.04
C GLU A 49 18.26 -8.97 15.29
N TYR A 50 18.17 -8.13 14.26
CA TYR A 50 17.57 -6.81 14.40
C TYR A 50 16.08 -6.90 14.72
N TYR A 51 15.33 -7.79 14.05
CA TYR A 51 13.93 -8.03 14.36
C TYR A 51 13.72 -8.59 15.77
N ALA A 52 14.57 -9.52 16.21
CA ALA A 52 14.53 -10.04 17.57
C ALA A 52 14.74 -8.93 18.62
N ARG A 53 15.70 -8.03 18.39
CA ARG A 53 15.93 -6.87 19.27
C ARG A 53 14.76 -5.88 19.27
N LEU A 54 14.04 -5.71 18.15
CA LEU A 54 12.81 -4.91 18.10
C LEU A 54 11.72 -5.51 18.99
N GLU A 55 11.44 -6.81 18.87
CA GLU A 55 10.46 -7.51 19.73
C GLU A 55 10.83 -7.53 21.23
N GLN A 56 12.12 -7.42 21.54
CA GLN A 56 12.65 -7.38 22.91
C GLN A 56 12.76 -5.96 23.48
N ALA A 57 12.31 -4.93 22.74
CA ALA A 57 12.46 -3.52 23.12
C ALA A 57 13.93 -3.05 23.29
N ARG A 58 14.88 -3.76 22.68
CA ARG A 58 16.34 -3.50 22.77
C ARG A 58 16.92 -2.83 21.53
N ALA A 59 16.20 -2.81 20.42
CA ALA A 59 16.65 -2.14 19.20
C ALA A 59 16.55 -0.61 19.31
N PRO A 60 17.40 0.14 18.58
CA PRO A 60 17.17 1.56 18.35
C PRO A 60 15.91 1.78 17.52
N ARG A 61 15.51 3.04 17.42
CA ARG A 61 14.34 3.44 16.64
C ARG A 61 14.44 2.97 15.18
N PRO A 62 13.44 2.24 14.65
CA PRO A 62 13.46 1.79 13.26
C PRO A 62 13.31 2.95 12.28
N SER A 63 13.97 2.84 11.13
CA SER A 63 13.83 3.80 10.02
C SER A 63 12.46 3.66 9.35
N ARG A 64 12.07 4.65 8.54
CA ARG A 64 10.81 4.60 7.77
C ARG A 64 10.77 3.41 6.80
N GLU A 65 11.90 3.05 6.22
CA GLU A 65 12.02 1.89 5.32
C GLU A 65 11.80 0.58 6.06
N VAL A 66 12.37 0.43 7.25
CA VAL A 66 12.13 -0.72 8.12
C VAL A 66 10.65 -0.82 8.48
N LEU A 67 10.02 0.29 8.87
CA LEU A 67 8.58 0.32 9.19
C LEU A 67 7.72 -0.06 7.98
N ALA A 68 8.06 0.41 6.78
CA ALA A 68 7.38 0.04 5.54
C ALA A 68 7.57 -1.44 5.19
N GLY A 69 8.77 -1.99 5.40
CA GLY A 69 9.06 -3.41 5.27
C GLY A 69 8.23 -4.26 6.23
N LEU A 70 8.18 -3.89 7.51
CA LEU A 70 7.39 -4.58 8.53
C LEU A 70 5.88 -4.52 8.25
N THR A 71 5.38 -3.38 7.77
CA THR A 71 3.97 -3.20 7.36
C THR A 71 3.58 -4.21 6.29
N ARG A 72 4.43 -4.40 5.27
CA ARG A 72 4.19 -5.37 4.19
C ARG A 72 4.36 -6.81 4.68
N ALA A 73 5.43 -7.10 5.40
CA ALA A 73 5.77 -8.44 5.88
C ALA A 73 4.68 -9.03 6.80
N LEU A 74 4.09 -8.19 7.66
CA LEU A 74 3.06 -8.60 8.62
C LEU A 74 1.63 -8.40 8.09
N ARG A 75 1.48 -7.98 6.83
CA ARG A 75 0.20 -7.61 6.19
C ARG A 75 -0.68 -6.75 7.10
N LEU A 76 -0.10 -5.67 7.61
CA LEU A 76 -0.80 -4.76 8.51
C LEU A 76 -1.92 -4.02 7.75
N THR A 77 -3.06 -3.87 8.40
CA THR A 77 -4.12 -2.96 7.94
C THR A 77 -3.65 -1.51 8.01
N ASP A 78 -4.39 -0.58 7.40
CA ASP A 78 -4.06 0.85 7.48
C ASP A 78 -4.03 1.36 8.94
N ALA A 79 -4.99 0.95 9.77
CA ALA A 79 -5.03 1.31 11.19
C ALA A 79 -3.84 0.70 11.98
N GLU A 80 -3.49 -0.56 11.70
CA GLU A 80 -2.34 -1.22 12.32
C GLU A 80 -1.01 -0.57 11.90
N ARG A 81 -0.90 -0.15 10.63
CA ARG A 81 0.25 0.61 10.12
C ARG A 81 0.36 1.94 10.86
N ASP A 82 -0.71 2.70 10.95
CA ASP A 82 -0.67 4.03 11.57
C ASP A 82 -0.29 3.93 13.06
N HIS A 83 -0.81 2.91 13.75
CA HIS A 83 -0.42 2.58 15.11
C HIS A 83 1.07 2.17 15.21
N LEU A 84 1.58 1.32 14.31
CA LEU A 84 3.01 0.95 14.27
C LEU A 84 3.91 2.20 14.17
N TYR A 85 3.56 3.15 13.29
CA TYR A 85 4.33 4.38 13.11
C TYR A 85 4.26 5.27 14.35
N GLN A 86 3.09 5.38 14.98
CA GLN A 86 2.90 6.09 16.25
C GLN A 86 3.77 5.50 17.37
N LEU A 87 3.77 4.17 17.54
CA LEU A 87 4.61 3.48 18.53
C LEU A 87 6.10 3.73 18.28
N ALA A 88 6.53 3.70 17.01
CA ALA A 88 7.89 4.04 16.61
C ALA A 88 8.22 5.55 16.74
N GLY A 89 7.25 6.38 17.11
CA GLY A 89 7.37 7.84 17.21
C GLY A 89 7.62 8.53 15.87
N ALA A 90 7.39 7.83 14.75
CA ALA A 90 7.56 8.36 13.40
C ALA A 90 6.25 8.97 12.90
N PRO A 91 6.29 10.08 12.13
CA PRO A 91 5.08 10.58 11.51
C PRO A 91 4.49 9.47 10.63
N PRO A 92 3.18 9.18 10.73
CA PRO A 92 2.55 8.16 9.88
C PRO A 92 2.87 8.51 8.43
N SER A 93 3.39 7.53 7.67
CA SER A 93 3.55 7.75 6.24
C SER A 93 2.16 8.05 5.68
N PRO A 94 2.01 9.04 4.78
CA PRO A 94 0.79 9.12 3.99
C PRO A 94 0.54 7.72 3.44
N ALA A 95 -0.68 7.20 3.64
CA ALA A 95 -1.06 5.93 3.06
C ALA A 95 -0.64 5.97 1.58
N PRO A 96 0.07 4.96 1.05
CA PRO A 96 0.27 4.90 -0.37
C PRO A 96 -1.12 5.02 -0.99
N GLY A 97 -1.36 6.11 -1.71
CA GLY A 97 -2.65 6.35 -2.35
C GLY A 97 -2.99 5.14 -3.24
N PRO A 98 -4.27 5.00 -3.64
CA PRO A 98 -4.67 3.88 -4.47
C PRO A 98 -3.71 3.72 -5.66
N PRO A 99 -3.36 2.47 -6.04
CA PRO A 99 -2.45 2.22 -7.14
C PRO A 99 -2.96 2.98 -8.37
N ARG A 100 -2.08 3.80 -8.93
CA ARG A 100 -2.35 4.64 -10.12
C ARG A 100 -1.83 4.00 -11.40
N GLU A 101 -1.03 2.96 -11.26
CA GLU A 101 -0.49 2.23 -12.39
C GLU A 101 -1.55 1.29 -12.94
N VAL A 102 -1.91 1.50 -14.20
CA VAL A 102 -2.87 0.65 -14.92
C VAL A 102 -2.09 -0.48 -15.56
N ARG A 103 -2.48 -1.73 -15.28
CA ARG A 103 -1.86 -2.91 -15.90
C ARG A 103 -1.96 -2.83 -17.42
N GLN A 104 -0.91 -3.24 -18.13
CA GLN A 104 -0.87 -3.20 -19.60
C GLN A 104 -2.07 -3.91 -20.24
N SER A 105 -2.49 -5.06 -19.72
CA SER A 105 -3.66 -5.79 -20.24
C SER A 105 -4.97 -4.99 -20.18
N ILE A 106 -5.11 -4.08 -19.22
CA ILE A 106 -6.26 -3.18 -19.12
C ILE A 106 -6.13 -2.03 -20.12
N LEU A 107 -4.94 -1.48 -20.31
CA LEU A 107 -4.70 -0.47 -21.35
C LEU A 107 -5.03 -1.03 -22.74
N ASP A 108 -4.54 -2.24 -23.03
CA ASP A 108 -4.82 -2.93 -24.29
C ASP A 108 -6.33 -3.14 -24.49
N LEU A 109 -7.07 -3.50 -23.43
CA LEU A 109 -8.51 -3.65 -23.48
C LEU A 109 -9.22 -2.33 -23.79
N VAL A 110 -8.85 -1.23 -23.11
CA VAL A 110 -9.41 0.11 -23.33
C VAL A 110 -9.22 0.55 -24.78
N HIS A 111 -8.04 0.31 -25.35
CA HIS A 111 -7.74 0.66 -26.74
C HIS A 111 -8.41 -0.26 -27.78
N ARG A 112 -8.86 -1.46 -27.38
CA ARG A 112 -9.56 -2.43 -28.25
C ARG A 112 -11.08 -2.26 -28.29
N LEU A 113 -11.63 -1.22 -27.68
CA LEU A 113 -13.06 -0.90 -27.69
C LEU A 113 -13.36 0.25 -28.68
N PRO A 114 -13.38 0.01 -30.00
CA PRO A 114 -13.51 1.07 -31.01
C PRO A 114 -14.90 1.72 -31.05
N GLY A 115 -15.94 1.02 -30.59
CA GLY A 115 -17.33 1.49 -30.63
C GLY A 115 -17.86 2.03 -29.31
N ALA A 116 -17.03 2.11 -28.26
CA ALA A 116 -17.46 2.55 -26.94
C ALA A 116 -16.41 3.47 -26.29
N ALA A 117 -16.85 4.59 -25.74
CA ALA A 117 -16.01 5.41 -24.87
C ALA A 117 -15.63 4.59 -23.63
N ALA A 118 -14.33 4.46 -23.37
CA ALA A 118 -13.81 3.68 -22.26
C ALA A 118 -12.70 4.45 -21.53
N PHE A 119 -12.73 4.39 -20.20
CA PHE A 119 -11.71 4.97 -19.34
C PHE A 119 -11.57 4.17 -18.05
N VAL A 120 -10.43 4.32 -17.38
CA VAL A 120 -10.10 3.69 -16.10
C VAL A 120 -9.98 4.78 -15.04
N THR A 121 -10.53 4.53 -13.85
CA THR A 121 -10.42 5.44 -12.72
C THR A 121 -9.71 4.79 -11.53
N SER A 122 -9.06 5.63 -10.72
CA SER A 122 -8.62 5.24 -9.38
C SER A 122 -9.80 5.12 -8.42
N ALA A 123 -9.58 4.59 -7.22
CA ALA A 123 -10.57 4.58 -6.15
C ALA A 123 -11.04 5.99 -5.72
N THR A 124 -10.29 7.04 -6.07
CA THR A 124 -10.65 8.43 -5.81
C THR A 124 -11.29 9.12 -7.02
N LEU A 125 -11.63 8.38 -8.08
CA LEU A 125 -12.22 8.90 -9.33
C LEU A 125 -11.28 9.80 -10.16
N GLU A 126 -9.95 9.68 -9.99
CA GLU A 126 -8.97 10.23 -10.93
C GLU A 126 -8.96 9.37 -12.20
N VAL A 127 -9.12 9.96 -13.39
CA VAL A 127 -8.98 9.24 -14.66
C VAL A 127 -7.51 8.91 -14.89
N LEU A 128 -7.22 7.61 -15.06
CA LEU A 128 -5.86 7.05 -15.19
C LEU A 128 -5.51 6.66 -16.63
N ALA A 129 -6.48 6.22 -17.42
CA ALA A 129 -6.34 5.85 -18.83
C ALA A 129 -7.68 6.03 -19.55
N TRP A 130 -7.65 6.29 -20.86
CA TRP A 130 -8.83 6.51 -21.69
C TRP A 130 -8.53 6.18 -23.15
N ASN A 131 -9.56 5.92 -23.94
CA ASN A 131 -9.45 5.82 -25.39
C ASN A 131 -9.85 7.14 -26.09
N GLU A 132 -9.55 7.22 -27.39
CA GLU A 132 -9.87 8.39 -28.23
C GLU A 132 -11.36 8.77 -28.17
N LEU A 133 -12.25 7.78 -28.14
CA LEU A 133 -13.68 8.04 -28.07
C LEU A 133 -14.13 8.63 -26.73
N ALA A 134 -13.48 8.24 -25.62
CA ALA A 134 -13.69 8.88 -24.32
C ALA A 134 -13.14 10.32 -24.30
N ALA A 135 -12.00 10.58 -24.96
CA ALA A 135 -11.48 11.94 -25.11
C ALA A 135 -12.43 12.83 -25.93
N ALA A 136 -12.97 12.31 -27.02
CA ALA A 136 -13.93 13.02 -27.87
C ALA A 136 -15.29 13.26 -27.19
N LEU A 137 -15.77 12.28 -26.40
CA LEU A 137 -17.07 12.38 -25.69
C LEU A 137 -17.00 13.27 -24.45
N MET A 138 -15.87 13.26 -23.74
CA MET A 138 -15.69 13.97 -22.48
C MET A 138 -14.77 15.17 -22.65
N GLU A 139 -13.47 14.93 -22.67
CA GLU A 139 -12.40 15.91 -22.90
C GLU A 139 -11.07 15.17 -23.05
N ASP A 140 -10.09 15.80 -23.70
CA ASP A 140 -8.73 15.28 -23.72
C ASP A 140 -8.06 15.42 -22.34
N PHE A 141 -8.10 14.33 -21.56
CA PHE A 141 -7.44 14.27 -20.26
C PHE A 141 -5.92 14.41 -20.36
N SER A 142 -5.31 14.27 -21.54
CA SER A 142 -3.86 14.47 -21.73
C SER A 142 -3.45 15.92 -21.48
N ALA A 143 -4.31 16.86 -21.89
CA ALA A 143 -4.12 18.30 -21.72
C ALA A 143 -4.36 18.78 -20.28
N LEU A 144 -5.00 17.97 -19.43
CA LEU A 144 -5.35 18.36 -18.06
C LEU A 144 -4.26 18.01 -17.04
N PRO A 145 -3.97 18.89 -16.07
CA PRO A 145 -3.24 18.52 -14.87
C PRO A 145 -3.97 17.41 -14.12
N ARG A 146 -3.20 16.52 -13.47
CA ARG A 146 -3.75 15.34 -12.78
C ARG A 146 -4.91 15.63 -11.82
N ARG A 147 -4.81 16.71 -11.05
CA ARG A 147 -5.86 17.11 -10.08
C ARG A 147 -7.20 17.40 -10.76
N ASP A 148 -7.15 17.83 -12.02
CA ASP A 148 -8.28 18.27 -12.81
C ASP A 148 -8.85 17.10 -13.65
N ARG A 149 -8.20 15.92 -13.62
CA ARG A 149 -8.72 14.64 -14.14
C ARG A 149 -9.64 13.91 -13.16
N ASN A 150 -9.95 14.49 -12.00
CA ASN A 150 -10.83 13.87 -11.01
C ASN A 150 -12.30 14.15 -11.31
N LEU A 151 -13.06 13.10 -11.65
CA LEU A 151 -14.44 13.24 -12.12
C LEU A 151 -15.39 13.79 -11.04
N ALA A 152 -15.21 13.39 -9.78
CA ALA A 152 -16.02 13.94 -8.69
C ALA A 152 -15.77 15.44 -8.51
N ARG A 153 -14.51 15.87 -8.51
CA ARG A 153 -14.17 17.30 -8.42
C ARG A 153 -14.80 18.08 -9.57
N ARG A 154 -14.74 17.57 -10.80
CA ARG A 154 -15.37 18.22 -11.96
C ARG A 154 -16.88 18.32 -11.82
N ALA A 155 -17.53 17.26 -11.36
CA ALA A 155 -18.98 17.23 -11.17
C ALA A 155 -19.45 18.23 -10.09
N PHE A 156 -18.70 18.39 -9.00
CA PHE A 156 -19.11 19.23 -7.87
C PHE A 156 -18.54 20.65 -7.88
N LEU A 157 -17.38 20.87 -8.49
CA LEU A 157 -16.69 22.17 -8.49
C LEU A 157 -16.65 22.84 -9.87
N GLY A 158 -17.15 22.14 -10.91
CA GLY A 158 -17.06 22.59 -12.30
C GLY A 158 -15.65 22.49 -12.90
N PRO A 159 -15.51 22.73 -14.21
CA PRO A 159 -14.21 22.96 -14.82
C PRO A 159 -13.60 24.23 -14.21
N ARG A 160 -12.30 24.19 -13.88
CA ARG A 160 -11.60 25.36 -13.37
C ARG A 160 -11.61 26.42 -14.49
N ALA A 161 -12.20 27.59 -14.24
CA ALA A 161 -12.07 28.72 -15.15
C ALA A 161 -10.57 29.02 -15.32
N GLU A 162 -10.10 29.06 -16.56
CA GLU A 162 -8.76 29.55 -16.88
C GLU A 162 -8.71 31.03 -16.46
N GLY A 163 -7.69 31.40 -15.70
CA GLY A 163 -7.36 32.78 -15.36
C GLY A 163 -6.09 33.19 -16.07
#